data_AF-Q8TRW2-F1
#
_entry.id   AF-Q8TRW2-F1
#
_cell.length_a   1.000
_cell.length_b   1.000
_cell.length_c   1.000
_cell.angle_alpha   90.00
_cell.angle_beta   90.00
_cell.angle_gamma   90.00
#
_symmetry.space_group_name_H-M   'P 1'
#
loop_
_entity.id
_entity.type
_entity.pdbx_description
1 polymer ?
#
loop_
_entity_poly.entity_id
_entity_poly.type
_entity_poly.pdbx_seq_one_letter_code
_entity_poly.pdbx_strand_id
1 'polypeptide(L)'
;MKTLLFDTFNDFFQLLRYHNVSYDGISDLMDFIYPRSRSTIFRAFYKEMEQETIPYSENIHMVHYDEQHPKEGRCQKYRLTLLDAKAQRTIADELFKDKSPETIKKFLKKNLDASEPVFIVTDFDKRYPDILKEIFRDKLVHQYCLMHLNKLIVNDFPKNTTIEQELLKYRLLSIFYNCQRRLRIPHFRRIKIPQFSILEKSSRIVNHAEKGGFILDSRFKFTKLEH
;
A
#
# COMPACT_ATOMS: atom_id res chain seq x y z
N MET A 1 -40.55 -9.73 -1.34
CA MET A 1 -40.08 -10.68 -2.38
C MET A 1 -38.91 -10.16 -3.18
N LYS A 2 -39.00 -8.99 -3.86
CA LYS A 2 -37.86 -8.47 -4.65
C LYS A 2 -36.59 -8.32 -3.79
N THR A 3 -36.65 -7.60 -2.68
CA THR A 3 -35.48 -7.32 -1.82
C THR A 3 -34.74 -8.58 -1.39
N LEU A 4 -35.47 -9.56 -0.82
CA LEU A 4 -34.92 -10.85 -0.40
C LEU A 4 -34.13 -11.58 -1.51
N LEU A 5 -34.65 -11.57 -2.74
CA LEU A 5 -34.00 -12.21 -3.89
C LEU A 5 -32.74 -11.46 -4.34
N PHE A 6 -32.71 -10.13 -4.23
CA PHE A 6 -31.50 -9.35 -4.48
C PHE A 6 -30.45 -9.55 -3.38
N ASP A 7 -30.86 -9.65 -2.12
CA ASP A 7 -29.97 -9.90 -0.99
C ASP A 7 -29.30 -11.29 -1.15
N THR A 8 -30.06 -12.32 -1.53
CA THR A 8 -29.51 -13.66 -1.83
C THR A 8 -28.49 -13.65 -2.99
N PHE A 9 -28.70 -12.81 -4.00
CA PHE A 9 -27.71 -12.66 -5.08
C PHE A 9 -26.42 -12.00 -4.60
N ASN A 10 -26.48 -11.06 -3.66
CA ASN A 10 -25.29 -10.45 -3.10
C ASN A 10 -24.45 -11.48 -2.34
N ASP A 11 -25.06 -12.30 -1.48
CA ASP A 11 -24.40 -13.40 -0.77
C ASP A 11 -23.75 -14.38 -1.75
N PHE A 12 -24.46 -14.70 -2.84
CA PHE A 12 -23.96 -15.56 -3.90
C PHE A 12 -22.72 -14.96 -4.59
N PHE A 13 -22.72 -13.66 -4.88
CA PHE A 13 -21.55 -12.99 -5.45
C PHE A 13 -20.37 -13.02 -4.48
N GLN A 14 -20.60 -12.81 -3.18
CA GLN A 14 -19.54 -12.87 -2.17
C GLN A 14 -18.89 -14.26 -2.11
N LEU A 15 -19.69 -15.32 -2.11
CA LEU A 15 -19.20 -16.71 -2.12
C LEU A 15 -18.35 -16.99 -3.36
N LEU A 16 -18.81 -16.57 -4.55
CA LEU A 16 -18.03 -16.74 -5.78
C LEU A 16 -16.73 -15.94 -5.76
N ARG A 17 -16.74 -14.73 -5.19
CA ARG A 17 -15.52 -13.93 -4.99
C ARG A 17 -14.56 -14.56 -3.99
N TYR A 18 -15.07 -15.18 -2.92
CA TYR A 18 -14.28 -15.97 -1.97
C TYR A 18 -13.53 -17.13 -2.67
N HIS A 19 -14.18 -17.77 -3.64
CA HIS A 19 -13.56 -18.81 -4.48
C HIS A 19 -12.77 -18.27 -5.68
N ASN A 20 -12.45 -16.96 -5.70
CA ASN A 20 -11.64 -16.29 -6.73
C ASN A 20 -12.27 -16.24 -8.14
N VAL A 21 -13.58 -16.44 -8.28
CA VAL A 21 -14.27 -16.32 -9.58
C VAL A 21 -14.29 -14.85 -10.01
N SER A 22 -13.79 -14.53 -11.21
CA SER A 22 -13.75 -13.16 -11.73
C SER A 22 -15.15 -12.55 -11.89
N TYR A 23 -15.28 -11.22 -11.86
CA TYR A 23 -16.59 -10.57 -12.08
C TYR A 23 -17.19 -10.89 -13.45
N ASP A 24 -16.34 -11.12 -14.45
CA ASP A 24 -16.77 -11.57 -15.78
C ASP A 24 -17.29 -13.01 -15.69
N GLY A 25 -16.59 -13.92 -15.01
CA GLY A 25 -17.06 -15.30 -14.79
C GLY A 25 -18.35 -15.38 -13.98
N ILE A 26 -18.56 -14.48 -13.01
CA ILE A 26 -19.85 -14.36 -12.30
C ILE A 26 -20.94 -13.86 -13.24
N SER A 27 -20.63 -12.90 -14.13
CA SER A 27 -21.57 -12.41 -15.15
C SER A 27 -22.01 -13.55 -16.06
N ASP A 28 -21.06 -14.33 -16.57
CA ASP A 28 -21.32 -15.49 -17.44
C ASP A 28 -22.19 -16.53 -16.72
N LEU A 29 -21.95 -16.79 -15.43
CA LEU A 29 -22.77 -17.70 -14.63
C LEU A 29 -24.19 -17.16 -14.42
N MET A 30 -24.31 -15.85 -14.19
CA MET A 30 -25.60 -15.20 -13.97
C MET A 30 -26.45 -15.14 -15.24
N ASP A 31 -25.87 -15.20 -16.44
CA ASP A 31 -26.63 -15.28 -17.68
C ASP A 31 -27.55 -16.52 -17.75
N PHE A 32 -27.21 -17.60 -17.04
CA PHE A 32 -28.04 -18.81 -16.94
C PHE A 32 -29.17 -18.72 -15.89
N ILE A 33 -29.07 -17.79 -14.95
CA ILE A 33 -29.97 -17.70 -13.79
C ILE A 33 -30.83 -16.44 -13.88
N TYR A 34 -30.17 -15.29 -13.88
CA TYR A 34 -30.76 -13.96 -14.01
C TYR A 34 -29.68 -13.00 -14.51
N PRO A 35 -29.72 -12.56 -15.79
CA PRO A 35 -28.63 -11.80 -16.39
C PRO A 35 -28.23 -10.56 -15.58
N ARG A 36 -26.94 -10.47 -15.27
CA ARG A 36 -26.34 -9.35 -14.54
C ARG A 36 -25.01 -9.01 -15.17
N SER A 37 -24.88 -7.78 -15.64
CA SER A 37 -23.59 -7.29 -16.12
C SER A 37 -22.52 -7.33 -15.01
N ARG A 38 -21.28 -7.62 -15.41
CA ARG A 38 -20.06 -7.44 -14.61
C ARG A 38 -20.08 -6.18 -13.74
N SER A 39 -20.45 -5.03 -14.31
CA SER A 39 -20.51 -3.74 -13.61
C SER A 39 -21.54 -3.71 -12.48
N THR A 40 -22.67 -4.41 -12.64
CA THR A 40 -23.72 -4.49 -11.63
C THR A 40 -23.29 -5.38 -10.48
N ILE A 41 -22.69 -6.54 -10.79
CA ILE A 41 -22.11 -7.46 -9.80
C ILE A 41 -21.01 -6.76 -8.99
N PHE A 42 -20.10 -6.07 -9.69
CA PHE A 42 -19.03 -5.30 -9.05
C PHE A 42 -19.58 -4.28 -8.05
N ARG A 43 -20.56 -3.46 -8.47
CA ARG A 43 -21.13 -2.43 -7.60
C ARG A 43 -21.88 -3.03 -6.40
N ALA A 44 -22.58 -4.15 -6.60
CA ALA A 44 -23.28 -4.84 -5.52
C ALA A 44 -22.28 -5.39 -4.49
N PHE A 45 -21.24 -6.08 -4.94
CA PHE A 45 -20.18 -6.60 -4.07
C PHE A 45 -19.48 -5.48 -3.27
N TYR A 46 -19.09 -4.39 -3.92
CA TYR A 46 -18.43 -3.27 -3.23
C TYR A 46 -19.33 -2.58 -2.20
N LYS A 47 -20.63 -2.43 -2.50
CA LYS A 47 -21.59 -1.85 -1.56
C LYS A 47 -21.69 -2.65 -0.25
N GLU A 48 -21.65 -3.98 -0.33
CA GLU A 48 -21.64 -4.85 0.85
C GLU A 48 -20.30 -4.76 1.59
N MET A 49 -19.17 -4.79 0.87
CA MET A 49 -17.85 -4.64 1.48
C MET A 49 -17.64 -3.30 2.17
N GLU A 50 -18.29 -2.22 1.72
CA GLU A 50 -18.29 -0.92 2.39
C GLU A 50 -19.09 -0.93 3.71
N GLN A 51 -20.04 -1.86 3.86
CA GLN A 51 -20.88 -2.00 5.06
C GLN A 51 -20.31 -2.98 6.08
N GLU A 52 -19.43 -3.89 5.65
CA GLU A 52 -18.72 -4.82 6.51
C GLU A 52 -17.79 -4.07 7.49
N THR A 53 -18.10 -4.21 8.78
CA THR A 53 -17.23 -3.73 9.84
C THR A 53 -16.15 -4.77 10.10
N ILE A 54 -14.94 -4.54 9.60
CA ILE A 54 -13.79 -5.36 9.97
C ILE A 54 -13.59 -5.21 11.49
N PRO A 55 -13.63 -6.31 12.28
CA PRO A 55 -13.43 -6.22 13.72
C PRO A 55 -12.07 -5.60 13.99
N TYR A 56 -12.08 -4.42 14.60
CA TYR A 56 -10.87 -3.68 14.90
C TYR A 56 -10.16 -4.41 16.03
N SER A 57 -8.98 -4.97 15.77
CA SER A 57 -8.13 -5.48 16.84
C SER A 57 -7.62 -4.28 17.63
N GLU A 58 -8.19 -4.05 18.81
CA GLU A 58 -7.87 -2.88 19.65
C GLU A 58 -6.41 -2.83 20.10
N ASN A 59 -5.66 -3.92 19.94
CA ASN A 59 -4.35 -4.12 20.55
C ASN A 59 -3.14 -3.95 19.59
N ILE A 60 -3.32 -3.41 18.38
CA ILE A 60 -2.19 -3.16 17.48
C ILE A 60 -1.80 -1.68 17.55
N HIS A 61 -0.64 -1.41 18.15
CA HIS A 61 -0.07 -0.07 18.20
C HIS A 61 0.49 0.30 16.83
N MET A 62 -0.25 1.13 16.08
CA MET A 62 0.16 1.62 14.76
C MET A 62 0.84 2.98 14.86
N VAL A 63 2.08 3.07 14.39
CA VAL A 63 2.90 4.28 14.47
C VAL A 63 3.53 4.65 13.12
N HIS A 64 3.56 5.95 12.85
CA HIS A 64 4.30 6.54 11.75
C HIS A 64 5.61 7.12 12.28
N TYR A 65 6.73 6.67 11.74
CA TYR A 65 8.04 7.25 12.01
C TYR A 65 8.50 8.04 10.78
N ASP A 66 8.91 9.29 11.00
CA ASP A 66 9.40 10.16 9.94
C ASP A 66 10.58 11.02 10.41
N GLU A 67 11.43 11.41 9.46
CA GLU A 67 12.63 12.21 9.71
C GLU A 67 12.56 13.54 8.96
N GLN A 68 12.92 14.63 9.65
CA GLN A 68 13.16 15.92 9.00
C GLN A 68 14.60 16.37 9.20
N HIS A 69 15.10 17.15 8.24
CA HIS A 69 16.48 17.63 8.21
C HIS A 69 16.55 19.17 8.40
N PRO A 70 16.08 19.72 9.53
CA PRO A 70 16.17 21.16 9.78
C PRO A 70 17.62 21.61 9.98
N LYS A 71 17.88 22.89 9.74
CA LYS A 71 19.18 23.53 10.03
C LYS A 71 19.01 24.49 11.18
N GLU A 72 19.92 24.43 12.14
CA GLU A 72 20.03 25.39 13.23
C GLU A 72 21.36 26.14 13.05
N GLY A 73 21.28 27.36 12.54
CA GLY A 73 22.46 28.12 12.11
C GLY A 73 23.23 27.39 11.00
N ARG A 74 24.52 27.13 11.23
CA ARG A 74 25.41 26.40 10.30
C ARG A 74 25.40 24.87 10.51
N CYS A 75 24.68 24.37 11.51
CA CYS A 75 24.70 22.96 11.87
C CYS A 75 23.44 22.24 11.36
N GLN A 76 23.64 21.09 10.73
CA GLN A 76 22.56 20.18 10.38
C GLN A 76 22.00 19.53 11.65
N LYS A 77 20.68 19.48 11.76
CA LYS A 77 19.97 18.75 12.81
C LYS A 77 19.03 17.73 12.18
N TYR A 78 18.62 16.77 13.00
CA TYR A 78 17.72 15.68 12.61
C TYR A 78 16.55 15.67 13.57
N ARG A 79 15.36 15.86 13.04
CA ARG A 79 14.12 15.82 13.83
C ARG A 79 13.49 14.47 13.61
N LEU A 80 13.40 13.67 14.68
CA LEU A 80 12.79 12.35 14.63
C LEU A 80 11.38 12.46 15.21
N THR A 81 10.38 12.00 14.45
CA THR A 81 8.98 12.13 14.83
C THR A 81 8.33 10.75 14.87
N LEU A 82 7.58 10.49 15.94
CA LEU A 82 6.66 9.36 16.05
C LEU A 82 5.24 9.90 16.18
N LEU A 83 4.34 9.39 15.35
CA LEU A 83 2.94 9.76 15.35
C LEU A 83 2.07 8.52 15.47
N ASP A 84 1.11 8.56 16.40
CA ASP A 84 0.09 7.53 16.53
C ASP A 84 -0.86 7.61 15.33
N ALA A 85 -0.93 6.54 14.54
CA ALA A 85 -1.73 6.51 13.32
C ALA A 85 -3.24 6.56 13.59
N LYS A 86 -3.69 6.07 14.76
CA LYS A 86 -5.11 6.03 15.11
C LYS A 86 -5.55 7.34 15.76
N ALA A 87 -4.81 7.80 16.76
CA ALA A 87 -5.11 9.02 17.49
C ALA A 87 -4.73 10.29 16.71
N GLN A 88 -3.90 10.17 15.65
CA GLN A 88 -3.34 11.29 14.89
C GLN A 88 -2.62 12.29 15.81
N ARG A 89 -1.94 11.77 16.84
CA ARG A 89 -1.22 12.55 17.84
C ARG A 89 0.26 12.23 17.78
N THR A 90 1.08 13.25 17.97
CA THR A 90 2.53 13.08 18.13
C THR A 90 2.81 12.37 19.44
N ILE A 91 3.46 11.20 19.36
CA ILE A 91 3.98 10.45 20.51
C ILE A 91 5.28 11.10 20.97
N ALA A 92 6.17 11.39 20.02
CA ALA A 92 7.46 12.02 20.27
C ALA A 92 7.92 12.85 19.07
N ASP A 93 8.57 13.98 19.35
CA ASP A 93 9.17 14.86 18.37
C ASP A 93 10.42 15.47 19.00
N GLU A 94 11.59 14.93 18.65
CA GLU A 94 12.87 15.26 19.27
C GLU A 94 13.94 15.63 18.24
N LEU A 95 14.82 16.55 18.62
CA LEU A 95 15.88 17.07 17.76
C LEU A 95 17.25 16.51 18.17
N PHE A 96 17.94 15.88 17.21
CA PHE A 96 19.24 15.24 17.38
C PHE A 96 20.31 15.89 16.51
N LYS A 97 21.57 15.69 16.90
CA LYS A 97 22.75 16.14 16.14
C LYS A 97 23.17 15.16 15.06
N ASP A 98 22.78 13.89 15.18
CA ASP A 98 23.05 12.83 14.21
C ASP A 98 21.80 11.96 13.98
N LYS A 99 21.87 11.15 12.93
CA LYS A 99 20.88 10.11 12.58
C LYS A 99 21.51 8.72 12.51
N SER A 100 22.42 8.45 13.44
CA SER A 100 23.04 7.13 13.55
C SER A 100 21.98 6.07 13.87
N PRO A 101 22.15 4.82 13.44
CA PRO A 101 21.28 3.72 13.84
C PRO A 101 21.07 3.65 15.36
N GLU A 102 22.10 3.95 16.14
CA GLU A 102 22.07 3.95 17.61
C GLU A 102 21.17 5.04 18.17
N THR A 103 21.19 6.25 17.59
CA THR A 103 20.30 7.35 17.96
C THR A 103 18.85 6.99 17.67
N ILE A 104 18.58 6.43 16.49
CA ILE A 104 17.23 5.98 16.09
C ILE A 104 16.75 4.89 17.05
N LYS A 105 17.59 3.89 17.36
CA LYS A 105 17.26 2.82 18.32
C LYS A 105 16.92 3.37 19.71
N LYS A 106 17.72 4.30 20.23
CA LYS A 106 17.48 4.93 21.53
C LYS A 106 16.16 5.69 21.54
N PHE A 107 15.88 6.46 20.49
CA PHE A 107 14.65 7.20 20.35
C PHE A 107 13.41 6.29 20.29
N LEU A 108 13.47 5.21 19.51
CA LEU A 108 12.37 4.24 19.40
C LEU A 108 12.13 3.49 20.72
N LYS A 109 13.20 2.97 21.35
CA LYS A 109 13.09 2.23 22.63
C LYS A 109 12.60 3.09 23.80
N LYS A 110 12.86 4.41 23.75
CA LYS A 110 12.39 5.35 24.76
C LYS A 110 10.88 5.60 24.66
N ASN A 111 10.34 5.62 23.44
CA ASN A 111 9.00 6.10 23.16
C ASN A 111 8.00 4.98 22.81
N LEU A 112 8.47 3.77 22.53
CA LEU A 112 7.64 2.62 22.18
C LEU A 112 7.96 1.44 23.11
N ASP A 113 6.93 0.69 23.52
CA ASP A 113 7.13 -0.54 24.26
C ASP A 113 7.50 -1.69 23.29
N ALA A 114 8.71 -2.22 23.43
CA ALA A 114 9.18 -3.36 22.65
C ALA A 114 8.55 -4.69 23.12
N SER A 115 7.81 -4.70 24.22
CA SER A 115 7.09 -5.86 24.73
C SER A 115 5.78 -6.13 23.98
N GLU A 116 5.21 -5.13 23.31
CA GLU A 116 3.94 -5.23 22.58
C GLU A 116 4.15 -5.32 21.06
N PRO A 117 3.21 -5.94 20.32
CA PRO A 117 3.19 -5.89 18.86
C PRO A 117 3.08 -4.46 18.33
N VAL A 118 4.03 -4.06 17.49
CA VAL A 118 4.05 -2.73 16.87
C VAL A 118 3.94 -2.84 15.36
N PHE A 119 3.03 -2.05 14.80
CA PHE A 119 2.95 -1.82 13.38
C PHE A 119 3.58 -0.47 13.08
N ILE A 120 4.73 -0.46 12.41
CA ILE A 120 5.48 0.77 12.14
C ILE A 120 5.57 1.03 10.64
N VAL A 121 5.28 2.27 10.28
CA VAL A 121 5.40 2.77 8.92
C VAL A 121 6.58 3.75 8.85
N THR A 122 7.56 3.46 8.00
CA THR A 122 8.75 4.30 7.80
C THR A 122 8.91 4.73 6.35
N ASP A 123 9.84 5.64 6.07
CA ASP A 123 10.35 5.86 4.71
C ASP A 123 11.18 4.64 4.19
N PHE A 124 11.74 4.77 2.99
CA PHE A 124 12.48 3.72 2.26
C PHE A 124 13.99 3.62 2.60
N ASP A 125 14.46 4.17 3.72
CA ASP A 125 15.84 3.98 4.17
C ASP A 125 16.11 2.49 4.42
N LYS A 126 17.17 1.98 3.80
CA LYS A 126 17.56 0.57 3.83
C LYS A 126 17.96 0.10 5.24
N ARG A 127 18.25 1.03 6.15
CA ARG A 127 18.69 0.74 7.51
C ARG A 127 17.54 0.36 8.44
N TYR A 128 16.30 0.79 8.16
CA TYR A 128 15.19 0.56 9.09
C TYR A 128 14.85 -0.91 9.33
N PRO A 129 14.79 -1.79 8.31
CA PRO A 129 14.48 -3.21 8.55
C PRO A 129 15.39 -3.84 9.60
N ASP A 130 16.70 -3.58 9.52
CA ASP A 130 17.68 -4.11 10.46
C ASP A 130 17.55 -3.46 11.85
N ILE A 131 17.41 -2.12 11.90
CA ILE A 131 17.21 -1.37 13.15
C ILE A 131 15.97 -1.84 13.90
N LEU A 132 14.83 -1.95 13.21
CA LEU A 132 13.54 -2.29 13.80
C LEU A 132 13.50 -3.75 14.23
N LYS A 133 14.05 -4.66 13.41
CA LYS A 133 14.11 -6.09 13.73
C LYS A 133 14.95 -6.34 14.99
N GLU A 134 15.99 -5.55 15.23
CA GLU A 134 16.79 -5.64 16.46
C GLU A 134 16.00 -5.22 17.71
N ILE A 135 15.07 -4.26 17.58
CA ILE A 135 14.29 -3.72 18.70
C ILE A 135 13.09 -4.62 19.02
N PHE A 136 12.29 -4.94 18.01
CA PHE A 136 10.95 -5.54 18.18
C PHE A 136 10.89 -7.02 17.80
N ARG A 137 11.91 -7.55 17.11
CA ARG A 137 12.04 -8.98 16.73
C ARG A 137 10.79 -9.51 16.01
N ASP A 138 10.13 -10.49 16.60
CA ASP A 138 8.94 -11.20 16.11
C ASP A 138 7.64 -10.39 16.28
N LYS A 139 7.67 -9.32 17.08
CA LYS A 139 6.53 -8.45 17.37
C LYS A 139 6.42 -7.28 16.38
N LEU A 140 7.27 -7.27 15.36
CA LEU A 140 7.34 -6.21 14.37
C LEU A 140 6.49 -6.52 13.13
N VAL A 141 5.60 -5.60 12.79
CA VAL A 141 5.05 -5.49 11.43
C VAL A 141 5.56 -4.19 10.83
N HIS A 142 6.47 -4.28 9.87
CA HIS A 142 7.06 -3.12 9.20
C HIS A 142 6.46 -2.94 7.81
N GLN A 143 5.97 -1.73 7.52
CA GLN A 143 5.50 -1.34 6.19
C GLN A 143 6.25 -0.09 5.72
N TYR A 144 6.62 -0.05 4.45
CA TYR A 144 7.09 1.19 3.83
C TYR A 144 5.95 2.16 3.53
N CYS A 145 6.19 3.44 3.76
CA CYS A 145 5.21 4.51 3.58
C CYS A 145 4.81 4.67 2.10
N LEU A 146 3.55 4.43 1.78
CA LEU A 146 3.01 4.58 0.42
C LEU A 146 3.14 6.02 -0.11
N MET A 147 3.04 7.04 0.74
CA MET A 147 3.26 8.43 0.34
C MET A 147 4.69 8.65 -0.17
N HIS A 148 5.69 8.12 0.55
CA HIS A 148 7.08 8.21 0.14
C HIS A 148 7.34 7.43 -1.15
N LEU A 149 6.72 6.26 -1.32
CA LEU A 149 6.79 5.49 -2.56
C LEU A 149 6.25 6.31 -3.74
N ASN A 150 5.07 6.90 -3.57
CA ASN A 150 4.44 7.71 -4.61
C ASN A 150 5.30 8.92 -4.99
N LYS A 151 5.93 9.57 -4.01
CA LYS A 151 6.87 10.67 -4.25
C LYS A 151 8.09 10.22 -5.05
N LEU A 152 8.67 9.05 -4.72
CA LEU A 152 9.79 8.48 -5.47
C LEU A 152 9.38 8.18 -6.93
N ILE A 153 8.25 7.50 -7.12
CA ILE A 153 7.71 7.20 -8.46
C ILE A 153 7.56 8.48 -9.27
N VAL A 154 6.94 9.53 -8.71
CA VAL A 154 6.72 10.80 -9.42
C VAL A 154 8.04 11.49 -9.77
N ASN A 155 9.03 11.46 -8.87
CA ASN A 155 10.32 12.12 -9.07
C ASN A 155 11.18 11.46 -10.16
N ASP A 156 10.95 10.18 -10.48
CA ASP A 156 11.66 9.49 -11.56
C ASP A 156 11.22 9.93 -12.97
N PHE A 157 10.13 10.70 -13.07
CA PHE A 157 9.65 11.25 -14.34
C PHE A 157 10.13 12.70 -14.56
N PRO A 158 10.37 13.11 -15.81
CA PRO A 158 10.74 14.49 -16.12
C PRO A 158 9.60 15.47 -15.78
N LYS A 159 9.92 16.76 -15.55
CA LYS A 159 8.89 17.78 -15.28
C LYS A 159 7.88 17.93 -16.43
N ASN A 160 8.36 17.77 -17.68
CA ASN A 160 7.55 17.79 -18.89
C ASN A 160 7.44 16.37 -19.44
N THR A 161 6.51 15.60 -18.91
CA THR A 161 6.24 14.21 -19.30
C THR A 161 5.49 14.10 -20.61
N THR A 162 5.81 13.07 -21.38
CA THR A 162 4.97 12.67 -22.51
C THR A 162 3.67 12.03 -22.01
N ILE A 163 2.67 11.98 -22.88
CA ILE A 163 1.38 11.32 -22.61
C ILE A 163 1.58 9.83 -22.23
N GLU A 164 2.54 9.15 -22.85
CA GLU A 164 2.92 7.76 -22.56
C GLU A 164 3.48 7.60 -21.14
N GLN A 165 4.39 8.50 -20.75
CA GLN A 165 5.01 8.51 -19.43
C GLN A 165 4.00 8.83 -18.33
N GLU A 166 3.09 9.77 -18.58
CA GLU A 166 1.97 10.04 -17.67
C GLU A 166 1.14 8.78 -17.45
N LEU A 167 0.77 8.07 -18.51
CA LEU A 167 0.01 6.83 -18.37
C LEU A 167 0.75 5.77 -17.54
N LEU A 168 2.06 5.61 -17.77
CA LEU A 168 2.88 4.69 -16.99
C LEU A 168 2.92 5.10 -15.51
N LYS A 169 3.10 6.39 -15.23
CA LYS A 169 3.07 6.95 -13.88
C LYS A 169 1.75 6.65 -13.16
N TYR A 170 0.60 6.84 -13.82
CA TYR A 170 -0.71 6.48 -13.26
C TYR A 170 -0.84 4.97 -12.93
N ARG A 171 -0.27 4.10 -13.77
CA ARG A 171 -0.27 2.65 -13.52
C ARG A 171 0.60 2.30 -12.31
N LEU A 172 1.80 2.88 -12.22
CA LEU A 172 2.75 2.62 -11.14
C LEU A 172 2.24 3.09 -9.78
N LEU A 173 1.62 4.27 -9.74
CA LEU A 173 1.08 4.83 -8.49
C LEU A 173 -0.06 3.98 -7.91
N SER A 174 -0.65 3.04 -8.68
CA SER A 174 -1.80 2.22 -8.28
C SER A 174 -2.92 3.00 -7.59
N ILE A 175 -2.95 4.32 -7.80
CA ILE A 175 -4.02 5.21 -7.38
C ILE A 175 -5.26 4.69 -8.08
N PHE A 176 -6.29 4.40 -7.29
CA PHE A 176 -7.59 3.83 -7.62
C PHE A 176 -8.39 4.59 -8.69
N TYR A 177 -7.77 4.92 -9.82
CA TYR A 177 -8.42 5.51 -10.96
C TYR A 177 -8.64 4.42 -11.98
N ASN A 178 -9.90 4.05 -12.14
CA ASN A 178 -10.41 3.38 -13.32
C ASN A 178 -10.20 4.30 -14.55
N CYS A 179 -8.94 4.49 -14.95
CA CYS A 179 -8.50 5.30 -16.07
C CYS A 179 -8.89 4.67 -17.42
N GLN A 180 -9.62 3.54 -17.42
CA GLN A 180 -10.19 2.96 -18.64
C GLN A 180 -11.00 4.00 -19.45
N ARG A 181 -11.63 5.00 -18.79
CA ARG A 181 -12.31 6.10 -19.48
C ARG A 181 -11.36 7.06 -20.21
N ARG A 182 -10.17 7.35 -19.66
CA ARG A 182 -9.13 8.20 -20.32
C ARG A 182 -8.34 7.44 -21.38
N LEU A 183 -8.14 6.14 -21.19
CA LEU A 183 -7.49 5.23 -22.16
C LEU A 183 -8.30 4.97 -23.44
N ARG A 184 -9.57 5.37 -23.48
CA ARG A 184 -10.43 5.31 -24.68
C ARG A 184 -10.13 6.41 -25.71
N ILE A 185 -9.27 7.37 -25.39
CA ILE A 185 -8.83 8.38 -26.37
C ILE A 185 -8.04 7.63 -27.48
N PRO A 186 -8.40 7.79 -28.78
CA PRO A 186 -7.83 7.00 -29.89
C PRO A 186 -6.30 7.01 -29.95
N HIS A 187 -5.67 8.08 -29.45
CA HIS A 187 -4.22 8.25 -29.39
C HIS A 187 -3.52 7.15 -28.57
N PHE A 188 -4.14 6.65 -27.49
CA PHE A 188 -3.53 5.64 -26.62
C PHE A 188 -3.60 4.21 -27.16
N ARG A 189 -4.42 3.94 -28.19
CA ARG A 189 -4.55 2.59 -28.78
C ARG A 189 -3.34 2.18 -29.62
N ARG A 190 -2.50 3.13 -30.03
CA ARG A 190 -1.35 2.89 -30.93
C ARG A 190 -0.03 2.67 -30.20
N ILE A 191 0.01 2.86 -28.88
CA ILE A 191 1.24 2.71 -28.09
C ILE A 191 1.46 1.22 -27.83
N LYS A 192 2.29 0.58 -28.66
CA LYS A 192 2.91 -0.71 -28.30
C LYS A 192 4.00 -0.41 -27.28
N ILE A 193 3.68 -0.62 -26.01
CA ILE A 193 4.65 -0.46 -24.91
C ILE A 193 5.68 -1.59 -25.05
N PRO A 194 6.98 -1.30 -25.27
CA PRO A 194 8.01 -2.32 -25.15
C PRO A 194 7.99 -2.83 -23.72
N GLN A 195 7.90 -4.14 -23.52
CA GLN A 195 8.09 -4.73 -22.21
C GLN A 195 9.44 -4.24 -21.63
N PHE A 196 9.36 -3.57 -20.48
CA PHE A 196 10.40 -3.47 -19.45
C PHE A 196 11.80 -2.91 -19.80
N SER A 197 12.03 -2.27 -20.95
CA SER A 197 13.37 -1.70 -21.25
C SER A 197 13.73 -0.40 -20.50
N ILE A 198 12.75 0.27 -19.87
CA ILE A 198 13.01 1.50 -19.09
C ILE A 198 13.54 1.18 -17.69
N LEU A 199 13.22 0.00 -17.14
CA LEU A 199 13.64 -0.41 -15.79
C LEU A 199 15.11 -0.85 -15.71
N GLU A 200 15.73 -1.26 -16.82
CA GLU A 200 17.18 -1.59 -16.83
C GLU A 200 18.08 -0.36 -16.60
N LYS A 201 17.61 0.84 -16.94
CA LYS A 201 18.41 2.07 -16.77
C LYS A 201 18.33 2.68 -15.37
N SER A 202 17.36 2.30 -14.53
CA SER A 202 17.26 2.74 -13.14
C SER A 202 17.75 1.64 -12.19
N SER A 203 19.06 1.41 -12.19
CA SER A 203 19.77 0.41 -11.37
C SER A 203 19.52 0.47 -9.85
N ARG A 204 18.78 1.46 -9.34
CA ARG A 204 18.36 1.57 -7.93
C ARG A 204 17.05 0.82 -7.61
N ILE A 205 16.13 0.68 -8.57
CA ILE A 205 14.83 0.04 -8.34
C ILE A 205 14.94 -1.48 -8.50
N VAL A 206 15.66 -1.94 -9.53
CA VAL A 206 15.83 -3.38 -9.84
C VAL A 206 16.65 -4.11 -8.78
N ASN A 207 17.74 -3.50 -8.29
CA ASN A 207 18.57 -4.09 -7.21
C ASN A 207 17.82 -4.26 -5.88
N HIS A 208 16.74 -3.50 -5.65
CA HIS A 208 15.88 -3.69 -4.47
C HIS A 208 14.84 -4.80 -4.66
N ALA A 209 14.38 -5.03 -5.89
CA ALA A 209 13.45 -6.12 -6.22
C ALA A 209 14.14 -7.49 -6.29
N GLU A 210 15.42 -7.55 -6.68
CA GLU A 210 16.17 -8.82 -6.81
C GLU A 210 16.61 -9.41 -5.45
N LYS A 211 16.73 -8.60 -4.39
CA LYS A 211 17.17 -9.06 -3.06
C LYS A 211 16.05 -9.23 -2.04
N GLY A 212 14.81 -8.98 -2.42
CA GLY A 212 13.62 -9.17 -1.59
C GLY A 212 12.42 -9.41 -2.48
N GLY A 213 12.02 -10.67 -2.58
CA GLY A 213 11.03 -11.16 -3.55
C GLY A 213 9.76 -10.33 -3.60
N PHE A 214 9.62 -9.53 -4.66
CA PHE A 214 8.33 -9.01 -5.10
C PHE A 214 7.63 -10.11 -5.90
N ILE A 215 6.94 -11.01 -5.21
CA ILE A 215 5.75 -11.62 -5.79
C ILE A 215 4.64 -10.61 -5.56
N LEU A 216 4.35 -9.79 -6.57
CA LEU A 216 3.11 -9.02 -6.63
C LEU A 216 1.99 -10.00 -6.97
N ASP A 217 1.66 -10.85 -6.00
CA ASP A 217 0.45 -11.63 -6.02
C ASP A 217 -0.67 -10.70 -5.57
N SER A 218 -1.67 -10.52 -6.42
CA SER A 218 -2.90 -9.78 -6.11
C SER A 218 -3.82 -10.57 -5.16
N ARG A 219 -3.25 -11.43 -4.32
CA ARG A 219 -3.92 -12.32 -3.38
C ARG A 219 -3.44 -12.02 -1.98
N PHE A 220 -4.12 -11.10 -1.30
CA PHE A 220 -4.13 -11.11 0.16
C PHE A 220 -4.72 -12.46 0.61
N LYS A 221 -3.88 -13.40 1.03
CA LYS A 221 -4.28 -14.54 1.86
C LYS A 221 -3.76 -14.28 3.27
N PHE A 222 -4.67 -13.98 4.20
CA PHE A 222 -4.39 -14.14 5.62
C PHE A 222 -4.45 -15.64 5.94
N THR A 223 -3.30 -16.29 6.07
CA THR A 223 -3.23 -17.61 6.70
C THR A 223 -3.01 -17.40 8.19
N LYS A 224 -4.02 -17.81 8.98
CA LYS A 224 -3.90 -18.04 10.42
C LYS A 224 -2.85 -19.12 10.63
N LEU A 225 -1.79 -18.83 11.37
CA LEU A 225 -0.87 -19.86 11.88
C LEU A 225 -1.62 -20.58 13.01
N GLU A 226 -2.04 -21.82 12.75
CA GLU A 226 -2.37 -22.75 13.82
C GLU A 226 -1.08 -23.45 14.26
N HIS A 227 -0.85 -23.38 15.58
CA HIS A 227 0.18 -23.98 16.44
C HIS A 227 1.38 -24.71 15.83
#